data_AF-A0A9E2UMV2-F1
#
_entry.id   AF-A0A9E2UMV2-F1
#
_cell.length_a   1.000
_cell.length_b   1.000
_cell.length_c   1.000
_cell.angle_alpha   90.00
_cell.angle_beta   90.00
_cell.angle_gamma   90.00
#
_symmetry.space_group_name_H-M   'P 1'
#
loop_
_entity.id
_entity.type
_entity.pdbx_description
1 polymer ?
#
loop_
_entity_poly.entity_id
_entity_poly.type
_entity_poly.pdbx_seq_one_letter_code
_entity_poly.pdbx_strand_id
1 'polypeptide(L)'
;KGKILSIEGRHKKNSRVFMAHPDKVKRSYPIIIIINGGTASASEIVAGALQDHKRALILGTTSFGKGSVQSVEPLRDGYALKLTIARYYTPSGRSIQAKGIEPDIELRHRTIGDESSYDDGGMLKEKDLKNHLDANPDEKKKAMEADSKEEKSKDSEINKDKDKKDLRKKSKTHDFDYRLGPLTTEGLKSDNQVMHALEILLSYEIFKDRLIN
;
A
#
# COMPACT_ATOMS: atom_id res chain seq x y z
N LYS A 1 2.45 19.81 -13.92
CA LYS A 1 3.16 18.95 -14.89
C LYS A 1 4.00 17.95 -14.09
N GLY A 2 4.14 16.72 -14.57
CA GLY A 2 4.91 15.67 -13.89
C GLY A 2 4.35 14.30 -14.21
N LYS A 3 5.17 13.25 -14.14
CA LYS A 3 4.70 11.86 -14.28
C LYS A 3 3.82 11.51 -13.08
N ILE A 4 2.66 10.90 -13.28
CA ILE A 4 1.81 10.38 -12.20
C ILE A 4 2.14 8.91 -11.95
N LEU A 5 2.25 8.14 -13.03
CA LEU A 5 2.39 6.70 -13.01
C LEU A 5 3.04 6.23 -14.30
N SER A 6 3.87 5.19 -14.24
CA SER A 6 4.14 4.33 -15.40
C SER A 6 3.57 2.94 -15.20
N ILE A 7 2.95 2.42 -16.26
CA ILE A 7 2.57 1.03 -16.41
C ILE A 7 3.64 0.38 -17.28
N GLU A 8 4.22 -0.72 -16.81
CA GLU A 8 5.21 -1.47 -17.57
C GLU A 8 4.80 -2.94 -17.68
N GLY A 9 4.54 -3.36 -18.91
CA GLY A 9 4.21 -4.74 -19.25
C GLY A 9 5.29 -5.38 -20.12
N ARG A 10 5.19 -6.70 -20.29
CA ARG A 10 6.11 -7.49 -21.14
C ARG A 10 6.15 -7.01 -22.60
N HIS A 11 5.03 -6.51 -23.09
CA HIS A 11 4.90 -5.97 -24.44
C HIS A 11 4.68 -4.47 -24.38
N LYS A 12 5.29 -3.73 -25.31
CA LYS A 12 5.17 -2.26 -25.41
C LYS A 12 3.73 -1.76 -25.44
N LYS A 13 2.80 -2.52 -26.04
CA LYS A 13 1.36 -2.20 -26.06
C LYS A 13 0.69 -2.14 -24.68
N ASN A 14 1.26 -2.85 -23.70
CA ASN A 14 0.79 -2.89 -22.31
C ASN A 14 1.54 -1.87 -21.43
N SER A 15 2.49 -1.11 -21.98
CA SER A 15 3.24 -0.10 -21.26
C SER A 15 2.71 1.29 -21.59
N ARG A 16 2.48 2.12 -20.58
CA ARG A 16 1.94 3.48 -20.73
C ARG A 16 2.48 4.39 -19.64
N VAL A 17 2.63 5.67 -19.95
CA VAL A 17 3.01 6.69 -18.97
C VAL A 17 1.89 7.71 -18.86
N PHE A 18 1.45 7.98 -17.63
CA PHE A 18 0.42 8.97 -17.34
C PHE A 18 1.07 10.22 -16.79
N MET A 19 0.75 11.37 -17.38
CA MET A 19 1.32 12.67 -17.02
C MET A 19 0.23 13.60 -16.49
N ALA A 20 0.59 14.42 -15.50
CA ALA A 20 -0.26 15.47 -14.98
C ALA A 20 -0.31 16.65 -15.95
N HIS A 21 -1.51 17.18 -16.14
CA HIS A 21 -1.76 18.38 -16.94
C HIS A 21 -1.55 19.65 -16.08
N PRO A 22 -1.10 20.76 -16.66
CA PRO A 22 -1.09 22.04 -15.96
C PRO A 22 -2.54 22.50 -15.68
N ASP A 23 -2.76 23.07 -14.51
CA ASP A 23 -4.01 23.75 -14.14
C ASP A 23 -3.73 25.26 -14.05
N LYS A 24 -4.72 26.09 -14.40
CA LYS A 24 -4.66 27.56 -14.26
C LYS A 24 -4.67 27.97 -12.78
N VAL A 25 -5.30 27.17 -11.92
CA VAL A 25 -5.38 27.44 -10.48
C VAL A 25 -4.20 26.81 -9.76
N LYS A 26 -3.29 27.63 -9.24
CA LYS A 26 -2.20 27.17 -8.37
C LYS A 26 -2.74 26.90 -6.97
N ARG A 27 -2.57 25.67 -6.49
CA ARG A 27 -2.97 25.24 -5.14
C ARG A 27 -1.72 25.07 -4.26
N SER A 28 -1.55 25.94 -3.27
CA SER A 28 -0.36 26.00 -2.40
C SER A 28 -0.60 25.57 -0.95
N TYR A 29 -1.74 24.95 -0.66
CA TYR A 29 -2.02 24.44 0.68
C TYR A 29 -1.26 23.13 0.98
N PRO A 30 -0.83 22.92 2.23
CA PRO A 30 -0.22 21.67 2.66
C PRO A 30 -1.23 20.50 2.53
N ILE A 31 -0.74 19.30 2.26
CA ILE A 31 -1.58 18.09 2.15
C ILE A 31 -0.90 16.97 2.94
N ILE A 32 -1.68 16.30 3.78
CA ILE A 32 -1.31 15.04 4.43
C ILE A 32 -2.27 13.96 3.92
N ILE A 33 -1.75 12.78 3.61
CA ILE A 33 -2.53 11.61 3.21
C ILE A 33 -2.31 10.53 4.25
N ILE A 34 -3.42 10.04 4.81
CA ILE A 34 -3.39 8.95 5.79
C ILE A 34 -3.59 7.63 5.05
N ILE A 35 -2.69 6.67 5.26
CA ILE A 35 -2.74 5.33 4.65
C ILE A 35 -2.61 4.23 5.71
N ASN A 36 -3.02 3.02 5.35
CA ASN A 36 -2.87 1.83 6.18
C ASN A 36 -2.73 0.55 5.34
N GLY A 37 -2.61 -0.61 5.99
CA GLY A 37 -2.52 -1.92 5.32
C GLY A 37 -3.69 -2.27 4.40
N GLY A 38 -4.86 -1.64 4.54
CA GLY A 38 -6.01 -1.80 3.64
C GLY A 38 -5.97 -0.91 2.40
N THR A 39 -5.05 0.05 2.34
CA THR A 39 -4.85 0.93 1.19
C THR A 39 -4.24 0.13 0.04
N ALA A 40 -4.97 -0.02 -1.07
CA ALA A 40 -4.55 -0.86 -2.18
C ALA A 40 -4.84 -0.25 -3.56
N SER A 41 -4.10 -0.65 -4.59
CA SER A 41 -4.38 -0.33 -5.99
C SER A 41 -4.34 1.18 -6.28
N ALA A 42 -5.41 1.77 -6.81
CA ALA A 42 -5.47 3.18 -7.20
C ALA A 42 -5.07 4.14 -6.07
N SER A 43 -5.43 3.85 -4.82
CA SER A 43 -5.05 4.67 -3.67
C SER A 43 -3.53 4.71 -3.44
N GLU A 44 -2.85 3.58 -3.69
CA GLU A 44 -1.37 3.51 -3.61
C GLU A 44 -0.71 4.32 -4.72
N ILE A 45 -1.30 4.34 -5.91
CA ILE A 45 -0.82 5.16 -7.04
C ILE A 45 -0.92 6.65 -6.67
N VAL A 46 -2.05 7.08 -6.12
CA VAL A 46 -2.27 8.48 -5.74
C VAL A 46 -1.31 8.88 -4.61
N ALA A 47 -1.21 8.07 -3.56
CA ALA A 47 -0.31 8.33 -2.44
C ALA A 47 1.16 8.39 -2.90
N GLY A 48 1.62 7.38 -3.64
CA GLY A 48 2.99 7.31 -4.15
C GLY A 48 3.32 8.44 -5.13
N ALA A 49 2.39 8.84 -6.00
CA ALA A 49 2.62 9.96 -6.91
C ALA A 49 2.77 11.29 -6.17
N LEU A 50 1.91 11.55 -5.19
CA LEU A 50 1.96 12.78 -4.41
C LEU A 50 3.19 12.83 -3.48
N GLN A 51 3.60 11.68 -2.93
CA GLN A 51 4.82 11.53 -2.15
C GLN A 51 6.07 11.81 -3.00
N ASP A 52 6.21 11.16 -4.15
CA ASP A 52 7.41 11.29 -5.01
C ASP A 52 7.58 12.72 -5.55
N HIS A 53 6.49 13.44 -5.78
CA HIS A 53 6.53 14.87 -6.15
C HIS A 53 6.70 15.81 -4.97
N LYS A 54 6.84 15.29 -3.75
CA LYS A 54 6.88 16.08 -2.50
C LYS A 54 5.68 17.01 -2.38
N ARG A 55 4.52 16.60 -2.92
CA ARG A 55 3.28 17.38 -2.91
C ARG A 55 2.45 17.11 -1.67
N ALA A 56 2.53 15.91 -1.11
CA ALA A 56 1.89 15.55 0.13
C ALA A 56 2.86 14.77 1.03
N LEU A 57 2.64 14.88 2.33
CA LEU A 57 3.25 14.02 3.34
C LEU A 57 2.34 12.80 3.54
N ILE A 58 2.91 11.60 3.56
CA ILE A 58 2.21 10.35 3.81
C ILE A 58 2.37 9.96 5.27
N LEU A 59 1.26 9.70 5.95
CA LEU A 59 1.21 9.35 7.37
C LEU A 59 0.43 8.04 7.55
N GLY A 60 0.83 7.19 8.48
CA GLY A 60 0.09 5.97 8.81
C GLY A 60 0.94 4.71 8.78
N THR A 61 0.46 3.63 8.17
CA THR A 61 1.23 2.37 8.03
C THR A 61 1.40 1.98 6.56
N THR A 62 2.42 1.16 6.26
CA THR A 62 2.69 0.72 4.88
C THR A 62 1.43 0.11 4.25
N SER A 63 1.15 0.54 3.01
CA SER A 63 -0.01 0.06 2.26
C SER A 63 0.10 -1.41 1.85
N PHE A 64 -0.97 -1.93 1.25
CA PHE A 64 -1.13 -3.36 0.95
C PHE A 64 -0.08 -3.93 -0.02
N GLY A 65 0.31 -3.16 -1.06
CA GLY A 65 1.29 -3.56 -2.06
C GLY A 65 0.73 -4.11 -3.37
N LYS A 66 -0.49 -3.74 -3.77
CA LYS A 66 -1.07 -4.21 -5.04
C LYS A 66 -0.63 -3.32 -6.20
N GLY A 67 0.50 -3.68 -6.80
CA GLY A 67 1.11 -2.97 -7.92
C GLY A 67 0.88 -3.62 -9.28
N SER A 68 -0.14 -4.47 -9.45
CA SER A 68 -0.38 -5.22 -10.69
C SER A 68 -1.58 -4.71 -11.49
N VAL A 69 -1.45 -4.74 -12.82
CA VAL A 69 -2.52 -4.38 -13.77
C VAL A 69 -3.16 -5.65 -14.30
N GLN A 70 -4.48 -5.77 -14.14
CA GLN A 70 -5.24 -6.91 -14.63
C GLN A 70 -6.15 -6.51 -15.80
N SER A 71 -6.15 -7.32 -16.87
CA SER A 71 -7.09 -7.26 -17.98
C SER A 71 -8.07 -8.42 -17.90
N VAL A 72 -9.28 -8.24 -18.42
CA VAL A 72 -10.29 -9.30 -18.54
C VAL A 72 -10.48 -9.58 -20.03
N GLU A 73 -10.01 -10.74 -20.47
CA GLU A 73 -10.13 -11.17 -21.87
C GLU A 73 -11.35 -12.10 -21.98
N PRO A 74 -12.39 -11.73 -22.73
CA PRO A 74 -13.56 -12.58 -22.92
C PRO A 74 -13.19 -13.84 -23.71
N LEU A 75 -13.79 -14.96 -23.34
CA LEU A 75 -13.68 -16.25 -24.03
C LEU A 75 -14.98 -16.56 -24.77
N ARG A 76 -14.97 -17.64 -25.56
CA ARG A 76 -16.20 -18.20 -26.11
C ARG A 76 -17.12 -18.66 -24.96
N ASP A 77 -18.42 -18.72 -25.24
CA ASP A 77 -19.42 -19.26 -24.32
C ASP A 77 -19.63 -18.45 -23.02
N GLY A 78 -19.29 -17.15 -23.03
CA GLY A 78 -19.61 -16.22 -21.93
C GLY A 78 -18.63 -16.23 -20.75
N TYR A 79 -17.55 -17.01 -20.82
CA TYR A 79 -16.48 -17.01 -19.82
C TYR A 79 -15.49 -15.86 -20.05
N ALA A 80 -14.64 -15.58 -19.07
CA ALA A 80 -13.56 -14.61 -19.21
C ALA A 80 -12.32 -15.01 -18.43
N LEU A 81 -11.16 -14.59 -18.92
CA LEU A 81 -9.86 -14.82 -18.30
C LEU A 81 -9.33 -13.51 -17.71
N LYS A 82 -9.10 -13.48 -16.40
CA LYS A 82 -8.47 -12.33 -15.74
C LYS A 82 -6.96 -12.53 -15.68
N LEU A 83 -6.21 -11.69 -16.38
CA LEU A 83 -4.77 -11.81 -16.52
C LEU A 83 -4.04 -10.59 -15.98
N THR A 84 -2.99 -10.81 -15.20
CA THR A 84 -2.03 -9.74 -14.92
C THR A 84 -1.13 -9.50 -16.13
N ILE A 85 -1.16 -8.28 -16.67
CA ILE A 85 -0.48 -7.92 -17.92
C ILE A 85 0.69 -6.94 -17.74
N ALA A 86 0.73 -6.23 -16.62
CA ALA A 86 1.71 -5.19 -16.33
C ALA A 86 1.83 -4.90 -14.83
N ARG A 87 2.80 -4.04 -14.47
CA ARG A 87 3.01 -3.50 -13.12
C ARG A 87 2.92 -1.97 -13.11
N TYR A 88 2.54 -1.41 -11.96
CA TYR A 88 2.53 0.01 -11.67
C TYR A 88 3.83 0.45 -11.00
N TYR A 89 4.35 1.58 -11.47
CA TYR A 89 5.52 2.25 -10.91
C TYR A 89 5.21 3.71 -10.62
N THR A 90 5.67 4.18 -9.47
CA THR A 90 5.52 5.58 -9.05
C THR A 90 6.42 6.49 -9.90
N PRO A 91 6.29 7.83 -9.81
CA PRO A 91 7.08 8.77 -10.61
C PRO A 91 8.60 8.57 -10.50
N SER A 92 9.09 8.17 -9.32
CA SER A 92 10.51 7.86 -9.06
C SER A 92 10.97 6.50 -9.60
N GLY A 93 10.06 5.68 -10.14
CA GLY A 93 10.36 4.33 -10.64
C GLY A 93 10.26 3.23 -9.59
N ARG A 94 9.71 3.51 -8.41
CA ARG A 94 9.48 2.50 -7.37
C ARG A 94 8.31 1.58 -7.75
N SER A 95 8.54 0.27 -7.68
CA SER A 95 7.49 -0.75 -7.85
C SER A 95 6.61 -0.80 -6.59
N ILE A 96 5.29 -0.73 -6.77
CA ILE A 96 4.32 -0.87 -5.67
C ILE A 96 4.13 -2.35 -5.30
N GLN A 97 4.31 -3.25 -6.27
CA GLN A 97 4.00 -4.68 -6.14
C GLN A 97 4.76 -5.32 -4.98
N ALA A 98 4.04 -5.98 -4.07
CA ALA A 98 4.55 -6.69 -2.89
C ALA A 98 5.32 -5.83 -1.86
N LYS A 99 5.46 -4.52 -2.10
CA LYS A 99 6.13 -3.56 -1.20
C LYS A 99 5.13 -2.58 -0.56
N GLY A 100 4.22 -2.04 -1.37
CA GLY A 100 3.34 -0.94 -0.97
C GLY A 100 4.03 0.42 -1.03
N ILE A 101 3.34 1.41 -0.47
CA ILE A 101 3.81 2.76 -0.20
C ILE A 101 4.15 2.82 1.28
N GLU A 102 5.41 3.10 1.57
CA GLU A 102 5.86 3.38 2.93
C GLU A 102 5.50 4.83 3.29
N PRO A 103 4.95 5.08 4.48
CA PRO A 103 4.63 6.42 4.91
C PRO A 103 5.90 7.22 5.21
N ASP A 104 5.84 8.54 5.08
CA ASP A 104 6.91 9.44 5.52
C ASP A 104 6.97 9.49 7.07
N ILE A 105 5.81 9.37 7.72
CA ILE A 105 5.67 9.25 9.17
C ILE A 105 4.89 7.98 9.50
N GLU A 106 5.56 6.98 10.07
CA GLU A 106 4.89 5.78 10.57
C GLU A 106 4.08 6.13 11.82
N LEU A 107 2.78 5.90 11.76
CA LEU A 107 1.85 6.08 12.87
C LEU A 107 0.77 5.02 12.82
N ARG A 108 0.73 4.15 13.83
CA ARG A 108 -0.33 3.14 13.96
C ARG A 108 -1.61 3.78 14.48
N HIS A 109 -2.75 3.30 13.99
CA HIS A 109 -4.05 3.71 14.48
C HIS A 109 -4.26 3.23 15.92
N ARG A 110 -4.77 4.11 16.77
CA ARG A 110 -5.25 3.85 18.13
C ARG A 110 -6.30 4.90 18.49
N THR A 111 -7.20 4.54 19.39
CA THR A 111 -8.14 5.49 19.97
C THR A 111 -7.49 6.19 21.16
N ILE A 112 -7.52 7.52 21.19
CA ILE A 112 -7.03 8.31 22.31
C ILE A 112 -7.86 7.96 23.55
N GLY A 113 -7.19 7.51 24.61
CA GLY A 113 -7.82 7.07 25.86
C GLY A 113 -8.05 5.56 25.97
N ASP A 114 -7.71 4.77 24.94
CA ASP A 114 -7.77 3.31 24.99
C ASP A 114 -6.36 2.68 24.86
N GLU A 115 -5.79 2.28 25.99
CA GLU A 115 -4.47 1.64 26.08
C GLU A 115 -4.42 0.25 25.42
N SER A 116 -5.57 -0.35 25.12
CA SER A 116 -5.67 -1.71 24.56
C SER A 116 -5.69 -1.74 23.03
N SER A 117 -5.81 -0.59 22.37
CA SER A 117 -6.01 -0.47 20.92
C SER A 117 -4.69 -0.41 20.13
N TYR A 118 -3.87 -1.46 20.21
CA TYR A 118 -2.77 -1.67 19.27
C TYR A 118 -3.15 -2.74 18.25
N ASP A 119 -4.10 -2.45 17.37
CA ASP A 119 -4.50 -3.42 16.34
C ASP A 119 -4.49 -2.79 14.93
N ASP A 120 -3.29 -2.67 14.36
CA ASP A 120 -3.15 -2.82 12.90
C ASP A 120 -3.21 -4.32 12.63
N GLY A 121 -4.39 -4.92 12.82
CA GLY A 121 -4.62 -6.35 13.02
C GLY A 121 -4.11 -7.25 11.92
N GLY A 122 -2.78 -7.47 11.94
CA GLY A 122 -2.02 -8.30 11.02
C GLY A 122 -2.56 -8.26 9.60
N MET A 123 -2.87 -7.07 9.08
CA MET A 123 -3.53 -6.97 7.78
C MET A 123 -2.65 -7.67 6.75
N LEU A 124 -3.21 -8.70 6.11
CA LEU A 124 -2.54 -9.43 5.05
C LEU A 124 -2.05 -8.44 4.00
N LYS A 125 -0.79 -8.55 3.58
CA LYS A 125 -0.23 -7.77 2.49
C LYS A 125 -0.20 -8.57 1.20
N GLU A 126 0.00 -7.90 0.08
CA GLU A 126 0.14 -8.57 -1.23
C GLU A 126 1.22 -9.66 -1.19
N LYS A 127 2.35 -9.39 -0.53
CA LYS A 127 3.47 -10.36 -0.38
C LYS A 127 3.13 -11.59 0.45
N ASP A 128 2.09 -11.53 1.28
CA ASP A 128 1.68 -12.64 2.14
C ASP A 128 0.68 -13.57 1.43
N LEU A 129 0.20 -13.18 0.24
CA LEU A 129 -0.75 -13.97 -0.53
C LEU A 129 -0.07 -15.16 -1.23
N LYS A 130 -0.75 -16.30 -1.20
CA LYS A 130 -0.35 -17.46 -2.01
C LYS A 130 -0.31 -17.06 -3.50
N ASN A 131 0.80 -17.36 -4.17
CA ASN A 131 1.05 -17.03 -5.57
C ASN A 131 1.11 -15.52 -5.87
N HIS A 132 1.52 -14.69 -4.90
CA HIS A 132 1.77 -13.28 -5.16
C HIS A 132 2.87 -13.08 -6.23
N LEU A 133 2.83 -11.93 -6.88
CA LEU A 133 3.94 -11.52 -7.77
C LEU A 133 5.01 -10.81 -6.95
N ASP A 134 6.28 -11.11 -7.24
CA ASP A 134 7.41 -10.41 -6.65
C ASP A 134 7.54 -8.99 -7.20
N ALA A 135 8.17 -8.13 -6.39
CA ALA A 135 8.42 -6.74 -6.70
C ALA A 135 9.35 -6.57 -7.91
N ASN A 136 10.39 -7.42 -8.00
CA ASN A 136 11.37 -7.44 -9.09
C ASN A 136 11.45 -8.84 -9.73
N PRO A 137 11.07 -8.99 -11.01
CA PRO A 137 11.15 -10.29 -11.69
C PRO A 137 12.60 -10.77 -11.93
N ASP A 138 13.57 -9.86 -12.00
CA ASP A 138 14.98 -10.21 -12.31
C ASP A 138 15.75 -10.73 -11.10
N GLU A 139 15.37 -10.35 -9.88
CA GLU A 139 15.98 -10.84 -8.64
C GLU A 139 15.69 -12.34 -8.44
N LYS A 140 14.52 -12.81 -8.89
CA LYS A 140 14.14 -14.23 -8.80
C LYS A 140 14.95 -15.12 -9.74
N LYS A 141 15.33 -14.62 -10.93
CA LYS A 141 16.23 -15.35 -11.84
C LYS A 141 17.61 -15.56 -11.21
N LYS A 142 18.14 -14.54 -10.54
CA LYS A 142 19.43 -14.65 -9.82
C LYS A 142 19.35 -15.57 -8.60
N ALA A 143 18.23 -15.56 -7.87
CA ALA A 143 18.03 -16.45 -6.73
C ALA A 143 17.84 -17.93 -7.15
N MET A 144 17.08 -18.20 -8.21
CA MET A 144 16.91 -19.56 -8.75
C MET A 144 18.18 -20.09 -9.45
N GLU A 145 19.02 -19.22 -10.03
CA GLU A 145 20.33 -19.63 -10.57
C GLU A 145 21.35 -19.94 -9.46
N ALA A 146 21.26 -19.27 -8.30
CA ALA A 146 22.11 -19.57 -7.14
C ALA A 146 21.74 -20.91 -6.47
N ASP A 147 20.45 -21.26 -6.43
CA ASP A 147 19.93 -22.50 -5.84
C ASP A 147 20.25 -23.75 -6.69
N SER A 148 20.46 -23.56 -8.00
CA SER A 148 20.81 -24.64 -8.94
C SER A 148 22.24 -25.21 -8.78
N LYS A 149 23.05 -24.68 -7.84
CA LYS A 149 24.41 -25.16 -7.56
C LYS A 149 24.57 -25.95 -6.25
N GLU A 150 23.53 -26.09 -5.43
CA GLU A 150 23.65 -26.75 -4.10
C GLU A 150 22.74 -27.97 -3.86
N GLU A 151 21.94 -28.42 -4.83
CA GLU A 151 21.16 -29.65 -4.68
C GLU A 151 21.82 -30.88 -5.34
N LYS A 152 22.81 -31.43 -4.64
CA LYS A 152 23.06 -32.89 -4.63
C LYS A 152 23.38 -33.33 -3.21
N SER A 153 22.36 -33.52 -2.37
CA SER A 153 22.20 -34.75 -1.59
C SER A 153 21.00 -34.66 -0.64
N LYS A 154 20.25 -35.77 -0.60
CA LYS A 154 19.30 -36.21 0.45
C LYS A 154 17.83 -35.81 0.29
N ASP A 155 17.16 -36.60 -0.56
CA ASP A 155 15.84 -37.12 -0.22
C ASP A 155 15.96 -38.10 0.95
N SER A 156 15.12 -37.92 1.97
CA SER A 156 14.26 -38.93 2.61
C SER A 156 13.94 -38.54 4.07
N GLU A 157 12.68 -38.24 4.37
CA GLU A 157 11.83 -39.06 5.26
C GLU A 157 10.56 -38.32 5.71
N ILE A 158 9.53 -39.13 5.92
CA ILE A 158 8.14 -38.78 6.15
C ILE A 158 7.82 -38.84 7.66
N ASN A 159 7.08 -37.82 8.12
CA ASN A 159 6.04 -37.78 9.18
C ASN A 159 6.32 -37.38 10.65
N LYS A 160 5.39 -36.50 11.07
CA LYS A 160 4.72 -36.29 12.38
C LYS A 160 5.37 -35.39 13.45
N ASP A 161 4.77 -34.21 13.64
CA ASP A 161 4.10 -33.77 14.90
C ASP A 161 3.26 -32.51 14.56
N LYS A 162 1.92 -32.50 14.69
CA LYS A 162 1.10 -32.34 15.92
C LYS A 162 1.61 -31.24 16.85
N ASP A 163 1.26 -29.99 16.52
CA ASP A 163 0.58 -29.06 17.44
C ASP A 163 0.50 -27.65 16.82
N LYS A 164 -0.66 -27.34 16.21
CA LYS A 164 -1.12 -25.95 16.10
C LYS A 164 -2.54 -25.89 16.63
N LYS A 165 -2.60 -25.69 17.95
CA LYS A 165 -3.80 -25.28 18.68
C LYS A 165 -4.49 -24.14 17.95
N ASP A 166 -5.81 -24.27 17.88
CA ASP A 166 -6.77 -23.26 17.49
C ASP A 166 -6.38 -21.85 17.91
N LEU A 167 -5.98 -21.04 16.92
CA LEU A 167 -6.01 -19.58 16.99
C LEU A 167 -7.18 -19.05 16.14
N ARG A 168 -8.31 -19.74 16.16
CA ARG A 168 -9.62 -19.12 15.90
C ARG A 168 -10.11 -18.46 17.20
N LYS A 169 -9.36 -17.46 17.69
CA LYS A 169 -9.97 -16.50 18.60
C LYS A 169 -10.99 -15.73 17.78
N LYS A 170 -12.27 -15.91 18.12
CA LYS A 170 -13.38 -15.07 17.68
C LYS A 170 -12.94 -13.61 17.71
N SER A 171 -12.58 -13.05 16.56
CA SER A 171 -12.47 -11.61 16.37
C SER A 171 -13.87 -11.09 16.59
N LYS A 172 -14.10 -10.49 17.75
CA LYS A 172 -15.39 -9.93 18.12
C LYS A 172 -15.81 -8.99 17.01
N THR A 173 -17.01 -9.21 16.52
CA THR A 173 -17.76 -8.39 15.54
C THR A 173 -18.06 -6.97 16.03
N HIS A 174 -17.34 -6.44 17.02
CA HIS A 174 -17.53 -5.11 17.59
C HIS A 174 -16.66 -4.01 16.97
N ASP A 175 -15.63 -4.36 16.19
CA ASP A 175 -14.68 -3.35 15.65
C ASP A 175 -15.01 -2.84 14.24
N PHE A 176 -15.98 -3.44 13.55
CA PHE A 176 -16.37 -2.98 12.22
C PHE A 176 -17.31 -1.77 12.25
N ASP A 177 -18.03 -1.55 13.36
CA ASP A 177 -19.02 -0.47 13.49
C ASP A 177 -18.34 0.91 13.55
N TYR A 178 -17.14 1.01 14.11
CA TYR A 178 -16.35 2.26 14.15
C TYR A 178 -15.84 2.70 12.77
N ARG A 179 -15.77 1.79 11.78
CA ARG A 179 -15.18 2.07 10.46
C ARG A 179 -16.21 2.41 9.38
N LEU A 180 -17.50 2.17 9.63
CA LEU A 180 -18.59 2.35 8.65
C LEU A 180 -19.69 3.30 9.13
N GLY A 181 -19.45 4.05 10.22
CA GLY A 181 -20.33 5.11 10.69
C GLY A 181 -20.09 6.45 9.97
N PRO A 182 -21.03 7.41 10.06
CA PRO A 182 -20.78 8.77 9.59
C PRO A 182 -19.57 9.36 10.33
N LEU A 183 -18.73 10.13 9.62
CA LEU A 183 -17.61 10.85 10.23
C LEU A 183 -18.15 11.88 11.24
N THR A 184 -18.12 11.56 12.52
CA THR A 184 -18.49 12.49 13.60
C THR A 184 -17.28 13.26 14.09
N THR A 185 -17.50 14.48 14.59
CA THR A 185 -16.44 15.30 15.18
C THR A 185 -15.79 14.62 16.37
N GLU A 186 -16.58 13.89 17.16
CA GLU A 186 -16.12 13.14 18.34
C GLU A 186 -15.21 11.99 17.92
N GLY A 187 -15.59 11.22 16.89
CA GLY A 187 -14.78 10.12 16.38
C GLY A 187 -13.46 10.59 15.75
N LEU A 188 -13.48 11.73 15.04
CA LEU A 188 -12.26 12.32 14.49
C LEU A 188 -11.31 12.82 15.59
N LYS A 189 -11.84 13.35 16.69
CA LYS A 189 -11.03 13.80 17.84
C LYS A 189 -10.44 12.66 18.64
N SER A 190 -11.03 11.47 18.61
CA SER A 190 -10.49 10.30 19.27
C SER A 190 -9.48 9.53 18.41
N ASP A 191 -9.43 9.76 17.10
CA ASP A 191 -8.46 9.13 16.19
C ASP A 191 -7.09 9.82 16.27
N ASN A 192 -6.07 9.08 16.70
CA ASN A 192 -4.71 9.63 16.84
C ASN A 192 -4.06 10.03 15.51
N GLN A 193 -4.36 9.36 14.40
CA GLN A 193 -3.79 9.66 13.10
C GLN A 193 -4.35 10.96 12.55
N VAL A 194 -5.66 11.17 12.70
CA VAL A 194 -6.33 12.42 12.33
C VAL A 194 -5.81 13.58 13.17
N MET A 195 -5.75 13.41 14.49
CA MET A 195 -5.26 14.46 15.39
C MET A 195 -3.80 14.82 15.12
N HIS A 196 -2.94 13.82 14.87
CA HIS A 196 -1.54 14.09 14.56
C HIS A 196 -1.35 14.78 13.19
N ALA A 197 -2.14 14.40 12.18
CA ALA A 197 -2.15 15.10 10.90
C ALA A 197 -2.57 16.57 11.08
N LEU A 198 -3.59 16.84 11.90
CA LEU A 198 -4.02 18.20 12.22
C LEU A 198 -2.91 19.01 12.92
N GLU A 199 -2.24 18.42 13.91
CA GLU A 199 -1.11 19.06 14.61
C GLU A 199 0.02 19.46 13.66
N ILE A 200 0.38 18.58 12.71
CA ILE A 200 1.40 18.86 11.70
C ILE A 200 0.98 20.03 10.80
N LEU A 201 -0.28 20.06 10.36
CA LEU A 201 -0.81 21.13 9.52
C LEU A 201 -0.85 22.48 10.24
N LEU A 202 -1.29 22.50 11.51
CA LEU A 202 -1.30 23.71 12.33
C LEU A 202 0.13 24.23 12.56
N SER A 203 1.06 23.31 12.85
CA SER A 203 2.47 23.64 13.04
C SER A 203 3.08 24.24 11.77
N TYR A 204 2.74 23.69 10.60
CA TYR A 204 3.21 24.22 9.31
C TYR A 204 2.81 25.67 9.10
N GLU A 205 1.57 26.07 9.39
CA GLU A 205 1.15 27.47 9.25
C GLU A 205 1.96 28.39 10.18
N ILE A 206 2.19 27.98 11.44
CA ILE A 206 2.99 28.75 12.39
C ILE A 206 4.43 28.97 11.89
N PHE A 207 5.08 27.91 11.39
CA PHE A 207 6.46 28.00 10.90
C PHE A 207 6.57 28.76 9.59
N LYS A 208 5.63 28.54 8.67
CA LYS A 208 5.58 29.24 7.39
C LYS A 208 5.48 30.75 7.60
N ASP A 209 4.64 31.20 8.54
CA ASP A 209 4.47 32.62 8.84
C ASP A 209 5.69 33.22 9.56
N ARG A 210 6.48 32.42 10.29
CA ARG A 210 7.66 32.89 11.02
C ARG A 210 8.98 32.81 10.25
N LEU A 211 9.11 31.88 9.29
CA LEU A 211 10.35 31.64 8.53
C LEU A 211 10.36 32.32 7.15
N ILE A 212 9.21 32.80 6.67
CA ILE A 212 9.07 33.47 5.36
C ILE A 212 8.91 35.00 5.54
N ASN A 213 8.99 35.51 6.77
CA ASN A 213 9.22 36.93 7.08
C ASN A 213 10.70 37.20 7.34
#